data_AF-A0A7L9BNT1-F1
#
_entry.id   AF-A0A7L9BNT1-F1
#
_cell.length_a   1.000
_cell.length_b   1.000
_cell.length_c   1.000
_cell.angle_alpha   90.00
_cell.angle_beta   90.00
_cell.angle_gamma   90.00
#
_symmetry.space_group_name_H-M   'P 1'
#
loop_
_entity.id
_entity.type
_entity.pdbx_description
1 polymer ?
#
loop_
_entity_poly.entity_id
_entity_poly.type
_entity_poly.pdbx_seq_one_letter_code
_entity_poly.pdbx_strand_id
1 'polypeptide(L)'
;MEDPRNPQITQQLREGAGQVESRLNEDFINFLRKASWPLTLALLAVVGGFYVYQQFTKAKTAEVNRAFDDLQAAQGRGNPNPDALVAVADDFKSIRGVPHLARLEAADAYLRAVARKAALGATIGPDGVVKPEEALTTELRTQYLTKAKALYEAVYNATSRDDRQSIHAINAAFGLAEVAETSGDFGDAALHYDQALAAATKAGFDRLVRIAKARKDSLDALKGGTTLLSKADLWTPPPPPPPAPEPIGPAIPTGPAVPGIPGEVPATGPQPVAVPDPQPPQNPEPAAPPANSPG
;
A
#
# COMPACT_ATOMS: atom_id res chain seq x y z
N MET A 1 -97.24 -22.51 10.28
CA MET A 1 -96.96 -21.14 9.79
C MET A 1 -95.66 -21.23 9.02
N GLU A 2 -95.78 -21.60 7.75
CA GLU A 2 -94.65 -21.70 6.81
C GLU A 2 -94.38 -20.31 6.25
N ASP A 3 -93.13 -19.86 6.39
CA ASP A 3 -92.61 -18.63 5.81
C ASP A 3 -91.92 -18.96 4.47
N PRO A 4 -92.50 -18.60 3.31
CA PRO A 4 -91.92 -18.89 2.00
C PRO A 4 -90.79 -17.92 1.71
N ARG A 5 -89.59 -18.25 2.19
CA ARG A 5 -88.38 -17.48 1.86
C ARG A 5 -88.03 -17.65 0.38
N ASN A 6 -88.27 -16.56 -0.33
CA ASN A 6 -88.04 -16.33 -1.74
C ASN A 6 -86.62 -16.73 -2.20
N PRO A 7 -86.44 -17.78 -3.04
CA PRO A 7 -85.13 -18.26 -3.50
C PRO A 7 -84.38 -17.31 -4.45
N GLN A 8 -85.02 -16.21 -4.88
CA GLN A 8 -84.44 -15.21 -5.78
C GLN A 8 -83.36 -14.34 -5.11
N ILE A 9 -83.43 -14.15 -3.78
CA ILE A 9 -82.50 -13.25 -3.06
C ILE A 9 -81.11 -13.88 -2.92
N THR A 10 -81.04 -15.20 -2.73
CA THR A 10 -79.76 -15.93 -2.60
C THR A 10 -79.03 -16.12 -3.93
N GLN A 11 -79.72 -16.09 -5.08
CA GLN A 11 -79.06 -16.12 -6.39
C GLN A 11 -78.48 -14.74 -6.77
N GLN A 12 -79.22 -13.65 -6.55
CA GLN A 12 -78.72 -12.30 -6.84
C GLN A 12 -77.54 -11.87 -5.95
N LEU A 13 -77.48 -12.33 -4.70
CA LEU A 13 -76.30 -12.11 -3.82
C LEU A 13 -75.07 -12.92 -4.25
N ARG A 14 -75.26 -14.08 -4.91
CA ARG A 14 -74.17 -14.92 -5.41
C ARG A 14 -73.63 -14.44 -6.75
N GLU A 15 -74.49 -13.86 -7.60
CA GLU A 15 -74.12 -13.27 -8.89
C GLU A 15 -73.52 -11.85 -8.74
N GLY A 16 -73.96 -11.08 -7.73
CA GLY A 16 -73.39 -9.75 -7.44
C GLY A 16 -71.98 -9.78 -6.84
N ALA A 17 -71.68 -10.74 -5.95
CA ALA A 17 -70.36 -10.87 -5.33
C ALA A 17 -69.27 -11.25 -6.35
N GLY A 18 -69.57 -12.15 -7.29
CA GLY A 18 -68.62 -12.55 -8.34
C GLY A 18 -68.34 -11.44 -9.38
N GLN A 19 -69.28 -10.54 -9.63
CA GLN A 19 -69.06 -9.38 -10.52
C GLN A 19 -68.22 -8.29 -9.86
N VAL A 20 -68.31 -8.10 -8.54
CA VAL A 20 -67.46 -7.16 -7.80
C VAL A 20 -66.03 -7.69 -7.70
N GLU A 21 -65.84 -8.99 -7.48
CA GLU A 21 -64.52 -9.65 -7.48
C GLU A 21 -63.86 -9.66 -8.87
N SER A 22 -64.63 -9.90 -9.93
CA SER A 22 -64.12 -9.85 -11.31
C SER A 22 -63.75 -8.43 -11.75
N ARG A 23 -64.52 -7.40 -11.34
CA ARG A 23 -64.19 -5.99 -11.59
C ARG A 23 -62.95 -5.54 -10.81
N LEU A 24 -62.82 -5.97 -9.55
CA LEU A 24 -61.62 -5.69 -8.75
C LEU A 24 -60.36 -6.29 -9.41
N ASN A 25 -60.48 -7.48 -10.01
CA ASN A 25 -59.39 -8.12 -10.74
C ASN A 25 -59.06 -7.43 -12.08
N GLU A 26 -60.08 -7.03 -12.86
CA GLU A 26 -59.87 -6.28 -14.12
C GLU A 26 -59.28 -4.88 -13.87
N ASP A 27 -59.72 -4.19 -12.82
CA ASP A 27 -59.16 -2.90 -12.42
C ASP A 27 -57.72 -3.03 -11.92
N PHE A 28 -57.40 -4.11 -11.19
CA PHE A 28 -56.03 -4.41 -10.78
C PHE A 28 -55.13 -4.76 -11.97
N ILE A 29 -55.63 -5.52 -12.95
CA ILE A 29 -54.88 -5.87 -14.17
C ILE A 29 -54.68 -4.63 -15.06
N ASN A 30 -55.69 -3.78 -15.20
CA ASN A 30 -55.57 -2.52 -15.94
C ASN A 30 -54.66 -1.53 -15.23
N PHE A 31 -54.70 -1.47 -13.90
CA PHE A 31 -53.76 -0.71 -13.08
C PHE A 31 -52.33 -1.22 -13.27
N LEU A 32 -52.09 -2.54 -13.15
CA LEU A 32 -50.77 -3.13 -13.38
C LEU A 32 -50.30 -2.91 -14.81
N ARG A 33 -51.18 -2.96 -15.82
CA ARG A 33 -50.80 -2.71 -17.22
C ARG A 33 -50.47 -1.24 -17.48
N LYS A 34 -51.20 -0.31 -16.87
CA LYS A 34 -50.97 1.14 -16.99
C LYS A 34 -49.78 1.62 -16.15
N ALA A 35 -49.60 1.04 -14.97
CA ALA A 35 -48.50 1.33 -14.05
C ALA A 35 -47.25 0.50 -14.37
N SER A 36 -47.35 -0.60 -15.14
CA SER A 36 -46.23 -1.46 -15.54
C SER A 36 -45.14 -0.65 -16.21
N TRP A 37 -45.48 0.20 -17.19
CA TRP A 37 -44.48 0.98 -17.91
C TRP A 37 -43.69 1.94 -16.99
N PRO A 38 -44.32 2.83 -16.21
CA PRO A 38 -43.57 3.69 -15.29
C PRO A 38 -42.90 2.93 -14.14
N LEU A 39 -43.49 1.82 -13.66
CA LEU A 39 -42.89 0.98 -12.61
C LEU A 39 -41.63 0.25 -13.10
N THR A 40 -41.66 -0.28 -14.33
CA THR A 40 -40.48 -0.90 -14.96
C THR A 40 -39.39 0.13 -15.19
N LEU A 41 -39.73 1.35 -15.63
CA LEU A 41 -38.73 2.43 -15.77
C LEU A 41 -38.14 2.83 -14.42
N ALA A 42 -38.95 2.94 -13.36
CA ALA A 42 -38.47 3.22 -12.03
C ALA A 42 -37.54 2.11 -11.51
N LEU A 43 -37.92 0.84 -11.71
CA LEU A 43 -37.09 -0.31 -11.35
C LEU A 43 -35.76 -0.31 -12.13
N LEU A 44 -35.81 -0.03 -13.43
CA LEU A 44 -34.63 0.03 -14.29
C LEU A 44 -33.70 1.19 -13.88
N ALA A 45 -34.26 2.33 -13.49
CA ALA A 45 -33.50 3.45 -12.94
C ALA A 45 -32.81 3.08 -11.61
N VAL A 46 -33.50 2.35 -10.72
CA VAL A 46 -32.91 1.87 -9.46
C VAL A 46 -31.79 0.88 -9.72
N VAL A 47 -32.01 -0.14 -10.57
CA VAL A 47 -31.00 -1.15 -10.91
C VAL A 47 -29.82 -0.51 -11.63
N GLY A 48 -30.08 0.37 -12.61
CA GLY A 48 -29.05 1.11 -13.34
C GLY A 48 -28.23 2.01 -12.42
N GLY A 49 -28.89 2.75 -11.52
CA GLY A 49 -28.22 3.58 -10.51
C GLY A 49 -27.33 2.76 -9.57
N PHE A 50 -27.83 1.61 -9.10
CA PHE A 50 -27.05 0.69 -8.28
C PHE A 50 -25.82 0.14 -9.02
N TYR A 51 -25.97 -0.26 -10.29
CA TYR A 51 -24.86 -0.74 -11.11
C TYR A 51 -23.77 0.33 -11.32
N VAL A 52 -24.17 1.58 -11.63
CA VAL A 52 -23.23 2.71 -11.78
C VAL A 52 -22.52 2.99 -10.46
N TYR A 53 -23.24 2.99 -9.33
CA TYR A 53 -22.64 3.16 -8.01
C TYR A 53 -21.65 2.03 -7.68
N GLN A 54 -21.99 0.78 -7.99
CA GLN A 54 -21.11 -0.37 -7.77
C GLN A 54 -19.84 -0.27 -8.64
N GLN A 55 -19.95 0.14 -9.90
CA GLN A 55 -18.78 0.34 -10.75
C GLN A 55 -17.90 1.49 -10.26
N PHE A 56 -18.51 2.59 -9.83
CA PHE A 56 -17.77 3.74 -9.27
C PHE A 56 -17.01 3.38 -7.98
N THR A 57 -17.65 2.65 -7.06
CA THR A 57 -17.01 2.17 -5.83
C THR A 57 -15.88 1.19 -6.13
N LYS A 58 -16.07 0.24 -7.05
CA LYS A 58 -15.01 -0.67 -7.52
C LYS A 58 -13.82 0.09 -8.10
N ALA A 59 -14.07 1.10 -8.95
CA ALA A 59 -13.02 1.92 -9.53
C ALA A 59 -12.21 2.67 -8.45
N LYS A 60 -12.89 3.24 -7.44
CA LYS A 60 -12.22 3.93 -6.33
C LYS A 60 -11.41 2.98 -5.45
N THR A 61 -11.93 1.79 -5.16
CA THR A 61 -11.17 0.77 -4.43
C THR A 61 -9.96 0.30 -5.23
N ALA A 62 -10.09 0.10 -6.55
CA ALA A 62 -8.98 -0.27 -7.42
C ALA A 62 -7.88 0.81 -7.45
N GLU A 63 -8.26 2.09 -7.50
CA GLU A 63 -7.33 3.23 -7.45
C GLU A 63 -6.54 3.25 -6.13
N VAL A 64 -7.22 3.05 -4.99
CA VAL A 64 -6.57 2.97 -3.67
C VAL A 64 -5.65 1.76 -3.57
N ASN A 65 -6.09 0.58 -4.02
CA ASN A 65 -5.26 -0.63 -3.99
C ASN A 65 -3.99 -0.44 -4.81
N ARG A 66 -4.13 0.10 -6.03
CA ARG A 66 -2.98 0.42 -6.88
C ARG A 66 -2.01 1.38 -6.20
N ALA A 67 -2.52 2.41 -5.52
CA ALA A 67 -1.67 3.36 -4.80
C ALA A 67 -0.81 2.68 -3.71
N PHE A 68 -1.38 1.70 -3.00
CA PHE A 68 -0.62 0.93 -2.01
C PHE A 68 0.31 -0.12 -2.64
N ASP A 69 -0.08 -0.74 -3.76
CA ASP A 69 0.78 -1.65 -4.51
C ASP A 69 2.03 -0.93 -5.04
N ASP A 70 1.85 0.27 -5.62
CA ASP A 70 2.95 1.09 -6.14
C ASP A 70 3.85 1.61 -4.99
N LEU A 71 3.25 1.99 -3.85
CA LEU A 71 4.00 2.34 -2.64
C LEU A 71 4.86 1.18 -2.14
N GLN A 72 4.27 -0.02 -2.03
CA GLN A 72 4.96 -1.22 -1.57
C GLN A 72 6.08 -1.63 -2.55
N ALA A 73 5.84 -1.49 -3.86
CA ALA A 73 6.85 -1.73 -4.88
C ALA A 73 8.03 -0.75 -4.74
N ALA A 74 7.76 0.55 -4.54
CA ALA A 74 8.78 1.58 -4.38
C ALA A 74 9.59 1.47 -3.07
N GLN A 75 8.96 0.94 -2.00
CA GLN A 75 9.65 0.62 -0.74
C GLN A 75 10.75 -0.43 -0.89
N GLY A 76 10.58 -1.36 -1.84
CA GLY A 76 11.53 -2.44 -2.10
C GLY A 76 11.79 -3.35 -0.89
N ARG A 77 12.59 -4.41 -1.09
CA ARG A 77 13.04 -5.27 0.03
C ARG A 77 14.33 -4.71 0.63
N GLY A 78 14.19 -3.79 1.59
CA GLY A 78 15.30 -3.31 2.42
C GLY A 78 16.17 -2.19 1.82
N ASN A 79 15.94 -1.83 0.56
CA ASN A 79 16.59 -0.72 -0.13
C ASN A 79 15.56 0.14 -0.89
N PRO A 80 14.82 1.01 -0.19
CA PRO A 80 13.83 1.89 -0.81
C PRO A 80 14.49 2.86 -1.78
N ASN A 81 13.80 3.15 -2.90
CA ASN A 81 14.19 4.20 -3.84
C ASN A 81 13.41 5.49 -3.50
N PRO A 82 14.04 6.51 -2.91
CA PRO A 82 13.34 7.73 -2.49
C PRO A 82 12.69 8.48 -3.65
N ASP A 83 13.32 8.50 -4.83
CA ASP A 83 12.78 9.23 -5.98
C ASP A 83 11.53 8.53 -6.54
N ALA A 84 11.51 7.19 -6.52
CA ALA A 84 10.31 6.42 -6.86
C ALA A 84 9.18 6.66 -5.85
N LEU A 85 9.50 6.73 -4.55
CA LEU A 85 8.52 7.05 -3.51
C LEU A 85 7.96 8.47 -3.66
N VAL A 86 8.79 9.45 -4.03
CA VAL A 86 8.32 10.81 -4.34
C VAL A 86 7.38 10.80 -5.56
N ALA A 87 7.72 10.05 -6.61
CA ALA A 87 6.84 9.89 -7.77
C ALA A 87 5.47 9.28 -7.40
N VAL A 88 5.45 8.22 -6.59
CA VAL A 88 4.21 7.64 -6.03
C VAL A 88 3.40 8.70 -5.26
N ALA A 89 4.07 9.55 -4.49
CA ALA A 89 3.40 10.61 -3.74
C ALA A 89 2.73 11.67 -4.62
N ASP A 90 3.30 11.94 -5.79
CA ASP A 90 2.80 12.92 -6.75
C ASP A 90 1.68 12.33 -7.62
N ASP A 91 1.82 11.07 -8.05
CA ASP A 91 0.83 10.33 -8.84
C ASP A 91 -0.47 10.10 -8.08
N PHE A 92 -0.38 9.80 -6.77
CA PHE A 92 -1.54 9.48 -5.92
C PHE A 92 -1.93 10.60 -4.96
N LYS A 93 -1.66 11.88 -5.30
CA LYS A 93 -1.93 13.05 -4.45
C LYS A 93 -3.36 13.16 -3.88
N SER A 94 -4.34 12.54 -4.54
CA SER A 94 -5.77 12.53 -4.15
C SER A 94 -6.13 11.40 -3.18
N ILE A 95 -5.29 10.37 -3.06
CA ILE A 95 -5.53 9.22 -2.21
C ILE A 95 -5.07 9.57 -0.79
N ARG A 96 -5.98 9.49 0.17
CA ARG A 96 -5.70 9.92 1.54
C ARG A 96 -4.58 9.09 2.16
N GLY A 97 -3.59 9.75 2.74
CA GLY A 97 -2.49 9.11 3.48
C GLY A 97 -1.34 8.64 2.61
N VAL A 98 -1.58 8.06 1.42
CA VAL A 98 -0.52 7.51 0.55
C VAL A 98 0.57 8.55 0.21
N PRO A 99 0.24 9.78 -0.22
CA PRO A 99 1.26 10.81 -0.51
C PRO A 99 2.10 11.21 0.69
N HIS A 100 1.53 11.14 1.89
CA HIS A 100 2.26 11.48 3.12
C HIS A 100 3.15 10.32 3.52
N LEU A 101 2.64 9.08 3.48
CA LEU A 101 3.42 7.87 3.75
C LEU A 101 4.62 7.74 2.80
N ALA A 102 4.39 7.95 1.50
CA ALA A 102 5.43 7.88 0.49
C ALA A 102 6.54 8.90 0.72
N ARG A 103 6.20 10.16 1.01
CA ARG A 103 7.19 11.21 1.32
C ARG A 103 7.92 10.96 2.64
N LEU A 104 7.22 10.47 3.66
CA LEU A 104 7.84 10.09 4.94
C LEU A 104 8.87 8.97 4.72
N GLU A 105 8.50 7.90 4.01
CA GLU A 105 9.44 6.80 3.73
C GLU A 105 10.62 7.24 2.85
N ALA A 106 10.38 8.13 1.88
CA ALA A 106 11.46 8.71 1.09
C ALA A 106 12.44 9.51 1.97
N ALA A 107 11.92 10.30 2.92
CA ALA A 107 12.73 11.05 3.87
C ALA A 107 13.51 10.12 4.82
N ASP A 108 12.85 9.08 5.34
CA ASP A 108 13.46 8.03 6.15
C ASP A 108 14.58 7.31 5.41
N ALA A 109 14.42 7.02 4.12
CA ALA A 109 15.44 6.39 3.30
C ALA A 109 16.71 7.26 3.19
N TYR A 110 16.56 8.58 3.00
CA TYR A 110 17.68 9.53 3.03
C TYR A 110 18.36 9.57 4.41
N LEU A 111 17.60 9.64 5.51
CA LEU A 111 18.16 9.60 6.87
C LEU A 111 18.91 8.29 7.16
N ARG A 112 18.34 7.16 6.74
CA ARG A 112 18.92 5.83 6.94
C ARG A 112 20.26 5.69 6.19
N ALA A 113 20.36 6.27 5.00
CA ALA A 113 21.63 6.36 4.26
C ALA A 113 22.69 7.17 5.04
N VAL A 114 22.29 8.31 5.60
CA VAL A 114 23.16 9.14 6.46
C VAL A 114 23.61 8.40 7.72
N ALA A 115 22.68 7.75 8.43
CA ALA A 115 22.98 6.99 9.63
C ALA A 115 23.94 5.81 9.37
N ARG A 116 23.78 5.14 8.22
CA ARG A 116 24.64 4.03 7.77
C ARG A 116 25.98 4.49 7.19
N LYS A 117 26.16 5.79 6.96
CA LYS A 117 27.32 6.36 6.23
C LYS A 117 27.54 5.71 4.87
N ALA A 118 26.45 5.31 4.21
CA ALA A 118 26.44 4.61 2.94
C ALA A 118 25.56 5.37 1.95
N ALA A 119 25.98 5.45 0.68
CA ALA A 119 25.13 6.00 -0.36
C ALA A 119 23.86 5.15 -0.54
N LEU A 120 22.78 5.74 -1.07
CA LEU A 120 21.59 4.99 -1.45
C LEU A 120 21.97 3.93 -2.49
N GLY A 121 21.47 2.70 -2.33
CA GLY A 121 21.86 1.58 -3.19
C GLY A 121 23.18 0.92 -2.85
N ALA A 122 23.94 1.44 -1.87
CA ALA A 122 25.18 0.80 -1.42
C ALA A 122 24.90 -0.59 -0.83
N THR A 123 25.77 -1.54 -1.16
CA THR A 123 25.77 -2.88 -0.58
C THR A 123 26.65 -2.89 0.66
N ILE A 124 26.05 -3.20 1.81
CA ILE A 124 26.79 -3.37 3.06
C ILE A 124 27.27 -4.82 3.14
N GLY A 125 28.59 -5.01 3.26
CA GLY A 125 29.17 -6.33 3.42
C GLY A 125 28.72 -7.05 4.70
N PRO A 126 28.90 -8.37 4.80
CA PRO A 126 28.53 -9.16 5.99
C PRO A 126 29.28 -8.73 7.26
N ASP A 127 30.39 -8.02 7.10
CA ASP A 127 31.22 -7.46 8.17
C ASP A 127 30.85 -6.01 8.56
N GLY A 128 29.78 -5.47 7.95
CA GLY A 128 29.29 -4.11 8.16
C GLY A 128 30.07 -3.04 7.40
N VAL A 129 30.97 -3.43 6.49
CA VAL A 129 31.83 -2.49 5.75
C VAL A 129 31.19 -2.14 4.41
N VAL A 130 31.18 -0.84 4.10
CA VAL A 130 30.77 -0.29 2.80
C VAL A 130 32.02 -0.07 1.98
N LYS A 131 31.98 -0.38 0.69
CA LYS A 131 33.11 -0.11 -0.20
C LYS A 131 33.38 1.40 -0.28
N PRO A 132 34.64 1.86 -0.37
CA PRO A 132 34.96 3.29 -0.40
C PRO A 132 34.20 4.09 -1.47
N GLU A 133 33.98 3.49 -2.65
CA GLU A 133 33.22 4.08 -3.76
C GLU A 133 31.71 4.22 -3.49
N GLU A 134 31.18 3.43 -2.56
CA GLU A 134 29.77 3.44 -2.13
C GLU A 134 29.58 4.18 -0.78
N ALA A 135 30.66 4.67 -0.20
CA ALA A 135 30.64 5.40 1.06
C ALA A 135 30.00 6.79 0.89
N LEU A 136 29.33 7.26 1.93
CA LEU A 136 28.66 8.55 1.90
C LEU A 136 29.68 9.70 2.03
N THR A 137 29.80 10.52 0.98
CA THR A 137 30.62 11.73 1.02
C THR A 137 29.98 12.85 1.85
N THR A 138 30.76 13.85 2.25
CA THR A 138 30.25 15.01 3.01
C THR A 138 29.22 15.81 2.22
N GLU A 139 29.46 16.01 0.92
CA GLU A 139 28.56 16.71 0.01
C GLU A 139 27.24 15.96 -0.13
N LEU A 140 27.32 14.64 -0.32
CA LEU A 140 26.14 13.79 -0.48
C LEU A 140 25.35 13.68 0.82
N ARG A 141 26.02 13.62 1.97
CA ARG A 141 25.39 13.71 3.29
C ARG A 141 24.57 14.99 3.43
N THR A 142 25.15 16.14 3.07
CA THR A 142 24.43 17.42 3.13
C THR A 142 23.22 17.41 2.20
N GLN A 143 23.36 16.93 0.97
CA GLN A 143 22.23 16.81 0.03
C GLN A 143 21.12 15.90 0.57
N TYR A 144 21.45 14.74 1.15
CA TYR A 144 20.48 13.82 1.71
C TYR A 144 19.73 14.43 2.91
N LEU A 145 20.43 15.11 3.81
CA LEU A 145 19.79 15.81 4.92
C LEU A 145 18.86 16.93 4.44
N THR A 146 19.27 17.70 3.43
CA THR A 146 18.42 18.73 2.82
C THR A 146 17.17 18.13 2.20
N LYS A 147 17.30 17.04 1.43
CA LYS A 147 16.15 16.35 0.82
C LYS A 147 15.21 15.76 1.88
N ALA A 148 15.75 15.10 2.91
CA ALA A 148 14.97 14.57 4.02
C ALA A 148 14.18 15.68 4.74
N LYS A 149 14.84 16.80 5.07
CA LYS A 149 14.20 17.97 5.69
C LYS A 149 13.02 18.45 4.84
N ALA A 150 13.24 18.71 3.55
CA ALA A 150 12.21 19.22 2.66
C ALA A 150 10.98 18.29 2.57
N LEU A 151 11.20 16.97 2.53
CA LEU A 151 10.11 15.99 2.49
C LEU A 151 9.33 15.95 3.81
N TYR A 152 10.02 15.96 4.94
CA TYR A 152 9.35 16.03 6.24
C TYR A 152 8.60 17.35 6.43
N GLU A 153 9.18 18.49 6.06
CA GLU A 153 8.52 19.80 6.13
C GLU A 153 7.25 19.82 5.27
N ALA A 154 7.31 19.26 4.04
CA ALA A 154 6.14 19.16 3.17
C ALA A 154 5.01 18.36 3.83
N VAL A 155 5.31 17.22 4.46
CA VAL A 155 4.32 16.41 5.17
C VAL A 155 3.78 17.14 6.40
N TYR A 156 4.65 17.73 7.23
CA TYR A 156 4.25 18.46 8.42
C TYR A 156 3.33 19.65 8.08
N ASN A 157 3.71 20.44 7.07
CA ASN A 157 2.92 21.59 6.62
C ASN A 157 1.55 21.18 6.07
N ALA A 158 1.47 20.05 5.37
CA ALA A 158 0.21 19.54 4.83
C ALA A 158 -0.73 18.96 5.89
N THR A 159 -0.18 18.42 6.99
CA THR A 159 -0.94 17.57 7.93
C THR A 159 -1.16 18.20 9.32
N SER A 160 -0.32 19.17 9.72
CA SER A 160 -0.33 19.76 11.07
C SER A 160 -1.63 20.45 11.49
N ARG A 161 -2.48 20.84 10.52
CA ARG A 161 -3.76 21.53 10.76
C ARG A 161 -4.97 20.60 10.77
N ASP A 162 -4.81 19.33 10.39
CA ASP A 162 -5.90 18.35 10.33
C ASP A 162 -5.69 17.24 11.38
N ASP A 163 -6.57 17.22 12.39
CA ASP A 163 -6.49 16.25 13.50
C ASP A 163 -6.62 14.81 13.01
N ARG A 164 -7.30 14.58 11.89
CA ARG A 164 -7.43 13.25 11.26
C ARG A 164 -6.11 12.76 10.65
N GLN A 165 -5.14 13.66 10.46
CA GLN A 165 -3.82 13.38 9.91
C GLN A 165 -2.70 13.59 10.93
N SER A 166 -3.07 13.75 12.21
CA SER A 166 -2.14 13.99 13.32
C SER A 166 -0.98 12.99 13.36
N ILE A 167 -1.20 11.72 13.03
CA ILE A 167 -0.12 10.72 13.02
C ILE A 167 0.97 11.03 11.98
N HIS A 168 0.61 11.57 10.81
CA HIS A 168 1.58 11.98 9.80
C HIS A 168 2.33 13.24 10.23
N ALA A 169 1.63 14.20 10.85
CA ALA A 169 2.24 15.41 11.38
C ALA A 169 3.24 15.08 12.50
N ILE A 170 2.90 14.15 13.40
CA ILE A 170 3.77 13.71 14.49
C ILE A 170 5.01 13.01 13.93
N ASN A 171 4.84 12.07 12.98
CA ASN A 171 5.97 11.38 12.35
C ASN A 171 6.89 12.37 11.63
N ALA A 172 6.32 13.34 10.89
CA ALA A 172 7.10 14.37 10.23
C ALA A 172 7.88 15.24 11.22
N ALA A 173 7.27 15.65 12.33
CA ALA A 173 7.95 16.42 13.37
C ALA A 173 9.10 15.62 14.03
N PHE A 174 8.91 14.32 14.27
CA PHE A 174 10.00 13.44 14.72
C PHE A 174 11.15 13.37 13.70
N GLY A 175 10.82 13.23 12.41
CA GLY A 175 11.82 13.20 11.34
C GLY A 175 12.60 14.51 11.21
N LEU A 176 11.92 15.66 11.34
CA LEU A 176 12.58 16.97 11.36
C LEU A 176 13.54 17.11 12.55
N ALA A 177 13.11 16.66 13.73
CA ALA A 177 13.98 16.63 14.90
C ALA A 177 15.22 15.76 14.66
N GLU A 178 15.06 14.59 14.05
CA GLU A 178 16.18 13.68 13.73
C GLU A 178 17.14 14.26 12.69
N VAL A 179 16.63 14.98 11.67
CA VAL A 179 17.49 15.71 10.71
C VAL A 179 18.29 16.80 11.44
N ALA A 180 17.65 17.56 12.33
CA ALA A 180 18.31 18.61 13.10
C ALA A 180 19.37 18.04 14.07
N GLU A 181 19.05 16.96 14.80
CA GLU A 181 20.01 16.22 15.63
C GLU A 181 21.21 15.74 14.82
N THR A 182 20.95 15.10 13.68
CA THR A 182 22.01 14.58 12.81
C THR A 182 22.89 15.68 12.25
N SER A 183 22.34 16.89 12.10
CA SER A 183 23.05 18.09 11.67
C SER A 183 23.80 18.80 12.80
N GLY A 184 23.59 18.41 14.05
CA GLY A 184 24.14 19.06 15.24
C GLY A 184 23.38 20.31 15.70
N ASP A 185 22.22 20.61 15.09
CA ASP A 185 21.36 21.72 15.50
C ASP A 185 20.35 21.25 16.56
N PHE A 186 20.84 21.11 17.78
CA PHE A 186 20.02 20.66 18.91
C PHE A 186 18.95 21.69 19.31
N GLY A 187 19.09 22.96 18.90
CA GLY A 187 18.08 23.98 19.11
C GLY A 187 16.86 23.74 18.24
N ASP A 188 17.07 23.57 16.93
CA ASP A 188 16.00 23.24 15.97
C ASP A 188 15.37 21.88 16.29
N ALA A 189 16.18 20.90 16.72
CA ALA A 189 15.68 19.59 17.17
C ALA A 189 14.68 19.72 18.33
N ALA A 190 14.98 20.54 19.34
CA ALA A 190 14.09 20.76 20.48
C ALA A 190 12.75 21.37 20.06
N LEU A 191 12.76 22.31 19.11
CA LEU A 191 11.55 22.93 18.55
C LEU A 191 10.68 21.88 17.84
N HIS A 192 11.28 21.00 17.05
CA HIS A 192 10.56 19.94 16.36
C HIS A 192 10.00 18.88 17.32
N TYR A 193 10.69 18.57 18.43
CA TYR A 193 10.09 17.75 19.48
C TYR A 193 8.91 18.42 20.18
N ASP A 194 8.94 19.74 20.40
CA ASP A 194 7.79 20.47 20.92
C ASP A 194 6.60 20.41 19.97
N GLN A 195 6.84 20.50 18.66
CA GLN A 195 5.81 20.30 17.64
C GLN A 195 5.21 18.89 17.70
N ALA A 196 6.04 17.85 17.81
CA ALA A 196 5.59 16.46 17.95
C ALA A 196 4.78 16.26 19.24
N LEU A 197 5.25 16.83 20.36
CA LEU A 197 4.59 16.77 21.66
C LEU A 197 3.22 17.45 21.61
N ALA A 198 3.13 18.65 21.04
CA ALA A 198 1.88 19.39 20.91
C ALA A 198 0.85 18.63 20.06
N ALA A 199 1.28 18.13 18.89
CA ALA A 199 0.42 17.35 18.01
C ALA A 199 -0.05 16.03 18.65
N ALA A 200 0.85 15.30 19.32
CA ALA A 200 0.53 14.06 20.02
C ALA A 200 -0.42 14.29 21.21
N THR A 201 -0.24 15.38 21.96
CA THR A 201 -1.11 15.75 23.09
C THR A 201 -2.51 16.07 22.59
N LYS A 202 -2.62 16.89 21.54
CA LYS A 202 -3.92 17.24 20.94
C LYS A 202 -4.66 16.02 20.42
N ALA A 203 -3.95 15.06 19.84
CA ALA A 203 -4.52 13.83 19.29
C ALA A 203 -4.80 12.73 20.35
N GLY A 204 -4.41 12.93 21.62
CA GLY A 204 -4.58 11.94 22.68
C GLY A 204 -3.61 10.74 22.60
N PHE A 205 -2.46 10.90 21.95
CA PHE A 205 -1.46 9.84 21.82
C PHE A 205 -0.42 9.88 22.94
N ASP A 206 -0.83 9.55 24.18
CA ASP A 206 -0.02 9.65 25.40
C ASP A 206 1.36 8.96 25.31
N ARG A 207 1.43 7.82 24.60
CA ARG A 207 2.71 7.13 24.39
C ARG A 207 3.68 7.97 23.57
N LEU A 208 3.20 8.64 22.52
CA LEU A 208 4.02 9.50 21.67
C LEU A 208 4.41 10.80 22.40
N VAL A 209 3.54 11.33 23.26
CA VAL A 209 3.87 12.44 24.16
C VAL A 209 5.07 12.08 25.05
N ARG A 210 5.03 10.91 25.69
CA ARG A 210 6.15 10.44 26.54
C ARG A 210 7.44 10.25 25.75
N ILE A 211 7.35 9.72 24.52
CA ILE A 211 8.53 9.54 23.65
C ILE A 211 9.11 10.89 23.24
N ALA A 212 8.29 11.83 22.78
CA ALA A 212 8.74 13.17 22.37
C ALA A 212 9.44 13.89 23.52
N LYS A 213 8.83 13.85 24.71
CA LYS A 213 9.43 14.44 25.92
C LYS A 213 10.77 13.80 26.28
N ALA A 214 10.82 12.46 26.34
CA ALA A 214 12.04 11.75 26.70
C ALA A 214 13.19 12.03 25.72
N ARG A 215 12.90 12.08 24.41
CA ARG A 215 13.90 12.41 23.39
C ARG A 215 14.38 13.86 23.53
N LYS A 216 13.46 14.82 23.71
CA LYS A 216 13.81 16.22 23.96
C LYS A 216 14.70 16.39 25.20
N ASP A 217 14.33 15.74 26.31
CA ASP A 217 15.08 15.81 27.57
C ASP A 217 16.49 15.18 27.43
N SER A 218 16.68 14.26 26.47
CA SER A 218 17.97 13.60 26.21
C SER A 218 18.90 14.37 25.28
N LEU A 219 18.45 15.48 24.67
CA LEU A 219 19.25 16.23 23.68
C LEU A 219 20.60 16.71 24.22
N ASP A 220 20.66 17.12 25.48
CA ASP A 220 21.93 17.56 26.08
C ASP A 220 22.95 16.42 26.25
N ALA A 221 22.48 15.19 26.48
CA ALA A 221 23.36 14.03 26.55
C ALA A 221 23.96 13.68 25.18
N LEU A 222 23.23 13.93 24.08
CA LEU A 222 23.70 13.68 22.72
C LEU A 222 24.84 14.62 22.31
N LYS A 223 24.90 15.85 22.85
CA LYS A 223 26.00 16.81 22.60
C LYS A 223 27.36 16.26 23.01
N GLY A 224 27.41 15.42 24.05
CA GLY A 224 28.63 14.81 24.57
C GLY A 224 29.18 13.67 23.72
N GLY A 225 28.40 13.17 22.74
CA GLY A 225 28.71 11.97 21.98
C GLY A 225 28.59 10.69 22.81
N THR A 226 28.09 9.62 22.21
CA THR A 226 28.17 8.28 22.81
C THR A 226 29.40 7.56 22.28
N THR A 227 30.32 7.18 23.17
CA THR A 227 31.48 6.35 22.78
C THR A 227 31.01 4.94 22.49
N LEU A 228 31.12 4.51 21.23
CA LEU A 228 30.93 3.12 20.83
C LEU A 228 32.22 2.34 21.08
N LEU A 229 32.11 1.09 21.52
CA LEU A 229 33.25 0.17 21.59
C LEU A 229 33.84 -0.05 20.20
N SER A 230 35.17 -0.14 20.10
CA SER A 230 35.81 -0.44 18.83
C SER A 230 35.56 -1.91 18.46
N LYS A 231 35.68 -2.26 17.17
CA LYS A 231 35.55 -3.66 16.71
C LYS A 231 36.55 -4.60 17.41
N ALA A 232 37.70 -4.09 17.83
CA ALA A 232 38.70 -4.86 18.57
C ALA A 232 38.29 -5.18 20.00
N ASP A 233 37.41 -4.36 20.59
CA ASP A 233 36.89 -4.54 21.95
C ASP A 233 35.63 -5.43 21.98
N LEU A 234 35.11 -5.80 20.81
CA LEU A 234 33.98 -6.71 20.70
C LEU A 234 34.45 -8.16 20.91
N TRP A 235 33.68 -8.93 21.68
CA TRP A 235 33.91 -10.37 21.80
C TRP A 235 33.78 -11.04 20.43
N THR A 236 34.79 -11.83 20.05
CA THR A 236 34.78 -12.63 18.81
C THR A 236 34.30 -14.05 19.14
N PRO A 237 33.22 -14.53 18.48
CA PRO A 237 32.79 -15.91 18.65
C PRO A 237 33.90 -16.89 18.23
N PRO A 238 34.02 -18.05 18.90
CA PRO A 238 34.92 -19.10 18.43
C PRO A 238 34.52 -19.51 16.99
N PRO A 239 35.50 -19.85 16.13
CA PRO A 239 35.21 -20.30 14.78
C PRO A 239 34.25 -21.50 14.83
N PRO A 240 33.32 -21.62 13.85
CA PRO A 240 32.43 -22.76 13.81
C PRO A 240 33.25 -24.06 13.76
N PRO A 241 32.82 -25.13 14.45
CA PRO A 241 33.49 -26.41 14.35
C PRO A 241 33.56 -26.83 12.87
N PRO A 242 34.66 -27.48 12.44
CA PRO A 242 34.75 -27.98 11.08
C PRO A 242 33.50 -28.82 10.76
N PRO A 243 32.96 -28.72 9.53
CA PRO A 243 31.82 -29.54 9.14
C PRO A 243 32.14 -30.99 9.49
N ALA A 244 31.26 -31.62 10.27
CA ALA A 244 31.39 -33.03 10.58
C ALA A 244 31.55 -33.79 9.25
N PRO A 245 32.48 -34.75 9.14
CA PRO A 245 32.57 -35.58 7.94
C PRO A 245 31.18 -36.12 7.65
N GLU A 246 30.70 -35.90 6.43
CA GLU A 246 29.41 -36.43 6.00
C GLU A 246 29.37 -37.90 6.37
N PRO A 247 28.32 -38.38 7.06
CA PRO A 247 28.20 -39.80 7.33
C PRO A 247 28.22 -40.51 5.99
N ILE A 248 29.27 -41.31 5.78
CA ILE A 248 29.33 -42.28 4.70
C ILE A 248 28.18 -43.25 5.01
N GLY A 249 27.01 -42.95 4.46
CA GLY A 249 25.87 -43.85 4.54
C GLY A 249 26.30 -45.20 3.97
N PRO A 250 25.79 -46.32 4.51
CA PRO A 250 26.09 -47.64 3.97
C PRO A 250 25.79 -47.64 2.47
N ALA A 251 26.76 -48.08 1.67
CA ALA A 251 26.59 -48.29 0.25
C ALA A 251 25.31 -49.10 0.05
N ILE A 252 24.31 -48.49 -0.57
CA ILE A 252 23.11 -49.20 -0.99
C ILE A 252 23.61 -50.29 -1.95
N PRO A 253 23.38 -51.59 -1.68
CA PRO A 253 23.75 -52.63 -2.61
C PRO A 253 23.03 -52.37 -3.93
N THR A 254 23.79 -52.08 -4.97
CA THR A 254 23.30 -52.09 -6.35
C THR A 254 22.77 -53.48 -6.63
N GLY A 255 21.45 -53.62 -6.65
CA GLY A 255 20.77 -54.83 -7.10
C GLY A 255 21.15 -55.16 -8.56
N PRO A 256 20.97 -56.41 -8.98
CA PRO A 256 21.40 -56.85 -10.30
C PRO A 256 20.72 -56.03 -11.40
N ALA A 257 21.54 -55.60 -12.35
CA ALA A 257 21.14 -54.86 -13.53
C ALA A 257 20.00 -55.57 -14.27
N VAL A 258 18.88 -54.86 -14.45
CA VAL A 258 17.86 -55.24 -15.43
C VAL A 258 18.39 -54.86 -16.80
N PRO A 259 18.60 -55.81 -17.73
CA PRO A 259 19.03 -55.50 -19.08
C PRO A 259 17.87 -54.94 -19.90
N GLY A 260 18.03 -53.70 -20.38
CA GLY A 260 17.41 -53.23 -21.61
C GLY A 260 16.03 -52.57 -21.49
N ILE A 261 16.02 -51.25 -21.29
CA ILE A 261 15.17 -50.34 -22.08
C ILE A 261 16.03 -49.10 -22.41
N PRO A 262 16.29 -48.79 -23.69
CA PRO A 262 16.98 -47.58 -24.10
C PRO A 262 16.02 -46.38 -24.11
N GLY A 263 16.44 -45.24 -23.55
CA GLY A 263 15.79 -43.95 -23.76
C GLY A 263 15.75 -43.09 -22.50
N GLU A 264 16.64 -42.10 -22.44
CA GLU A 264 16.58 -40.95 -21.54
C GLU A 264 15.16 -40.40 -21.42
N VAL A 265 14.61 -40.43 -20.21
CA VAL A 265 13.51 -39.55 -19.81
C VAL A 265 14.14 -38.51 -18.88
N PRO A 266 14.25 -37.23 -19.30
CA PRO A 266 14.76 -36.17 -18.43
C PRO A 266 13.83 -36.03 -17.22
N ALA A 267 14.42 -36.07 -16.02
CA ALA A 267 13.73 -35.66 -14.81
C ALA A 267 13.42 -34.16 -14.91
N THR A 268 12.17 -33.83 -15.21
CA THR A 268 11.57 -32.51 -15.03
C THR A 268 11.54 -32.18 -13.53
N GLY A 269 12.63 -31.60 -13.03
CA GLY A 269 12.51 -30.63 -11.94
C GLY A 269 11.89 -29.33 -12.47
N PRO A 270 11.14 -28.56 -11.66
CA PRO A 270 10.66 -27.25 -12.09
C PRO A 270 11.86 -26.38 -12.47
N GLN A 271 11.93 -26.00 -13.74
CA GLN A 271 12.90 -25.03 -14.21
C GLN A 271 12.67 -23.68 -13.53
N PRO A 272 13.72 -22.88 -13.28
CA PRO A 272 13.55 -21.46 -13.02
C PRO A 272 12.80 -20.87 -14.22
N VAL A 273 11.67 -20.21 -13.97
CA VAL A 273 11.06 -19.38 -15.00
C VAL A 273 12.08 -18.29 -15.32
N ALA A 274 12.66 -18.35 -16.52
CA ALA A 274 13.44 -17.26 -17.06
C ALA A 274 12.53 -16.02 -17.07
N VAL A 275 12.91 -15.01 -16.31
CA VAL A 275 12.35 -13.66 -16.46
C VAL A 275 12.74 -13.21 -17.87
N PRO A 276 11.79 -12.86 -18.75
CA PRO A 276 12.14 -12.28 -20.05
C PRO A 276 12.96 -11.01 -19.81
N ASP A 277 14.06 -10.86 -20.55
CA ASP A 277 14.77 -9.59 -20.60
C ASP A 277 13.77 -8.46 -20.92
N PRO A 278 13.88 -7.28 -20.27
CA PRO A 278 13.04 -6.13 -20.60
C PRO A 278 13.22 -5.80 -22.09
N GLN A 279 12.15 -5.96 -22.88
CA GLN A 279 12.15 -5.44 -24.24
C GLN A 279 12.38 -3.92 -24.17
N PRO A 280 13.30 -3.36 -24.97
CA PRO A 280 13.37 -1.93 -25.17
C PRO A 280 12.00 -1.40 -25.60
N PRO A 281 11.59 -0.20 -25.16
CA PRO A 281 10.31 0.37 -25.54
C PRO A 281 10.19 0.42 -27.06
N GLN A 282 9.19 -0.28 -27.60
CA GLN A 282 8.81 -0.11 -29.00
C GLN A 282 8.24 1.29 -29.14
N ASN A 283 9.00 2.16 -29.79
CA ASN A 283 8.48 3.42 -30.30
C ASN A 283 7.31 3.09 -31.24
N PRO A 284 6.11 3.69 -31.05
CA PRO A 284 5.02 3.49 -31.99
C PRO A 284 5.48 3.99 -33.37
N GLU A 285 5.39 3.09 -34.34
CA GLU A 285 5.63 3.35 -35.75
C GLU A 285 4.74 4.51 -36.22
N PRO A 286 5.28 5.51 -36.94
CA PRO A 286 4.48 6.62 -37.44
C PRO A 286 3.36 6.12 -38.35
N ALA A 287 2.11 6.49 -38.02
CA ALA A 287 0.95 6.16 -38.83
C ALA A 287 1.17 6.60 -40.30
N ALA A 288 1.00 5.66 -41.21
CA ALA A 288 1.04 5.93 -42.65
C ALA A 288 -0.02 6.97 -43.02
N PRO A 289 0.29 7.95 -43.88
CA PRO A 289 -0.68 8.94 -44.34
C PRO A 289 -1.79 8.26 -45.16
N PRO A 290 -3.04 8.76 -45.07
CA PRO A 290 -4.16 8.19 -45.82
C PRO A 290 -3.90 8.28 -47.32
N ALA A 291 -4.11 7.16 -48.01
CA ALA A 291 -4.08 7.08 -49.45
C ALA A 291 -5.17 7.97 -50.06
N ASN A 292 -4.77 8.88 -50.94
CA ASN A 292 -5.69 9.62 -51.81
C ASN A 292 -6.36 8.64 -52.77
N SER A 293 -7.68 8.49 -52.65
CA SER A 293 -8.49 7.85 -53.70
C SER A 293 -8.66 8.83 -54.87
N PRO A 294 -8.38 8.42 -56.12
CA PRO A 294 -8.82 9.12 -57.31
C PRO A 294 -10.18 8.58 -57.77
N GLY A 295 -11.14 9.47 -58.04
CA GLY A 295 -12.41 9.16 -58.72
C GLY A 295 -13.65 9.48 -57.92
#